data_AF-K1ZWG2-F1
#
_entry.id   AF-K1ZWG2-F1
#
_cell.length_a   1.000
_cell.length_b   1.000
_cell.length_c   1.000
_cell.angle_alpha   90.00
_cell.angle_beta   90.00
_cell.angle_gamma   90.00
#
_symmetry.space_group_name_H-M   'P 1'
#
loop_
_entity.id
_entity.type
_entity.pdbx_description
1 polymer ?
#
loop_
_entity_poly.entity_id
_entity_poly.type
_entity_poly.pdbx_seq_one_letter_code
_entity_poly.pdbx_strand_id
1 'polypeptide(L)'
;MESRNKRVSRNVPLKVISLLLGYTFWYIFGNSHTTTAWITIPLCFYNVPSLTTVRAPEMVSVKIAGKRSSLRMLDTKELAIHVNAAHLQQGKNLLTITPETIFLPESIKLVHYSPSNPIVELIKK
;
A
#
# COMPACT_ATOMS: atom_id res chain seq x y z
N MET A 1 -63.85 1.51 13.99
CA MET A 1 -63.32 0.35 14.74
C MET A 1 -62.36 -0.41 13.84
N GLU A 2 -61.19 -0.66 14.38
CA GLU A 2 -59.93 -0.90 13.68
C GLU A 2 -59.70 -2.39 13.45
N SER A 3 -59.86 -2.86 12.20
CA SER A 3 -59.60 -4.28 11.91
C SER A 3 -59.08 -4.48 10.49
N ARG A 4 -57.90 -3.90 10.19
CA ARG A 4 -57.25 -4.08 8.88
C ARG A 4 -55.79 -4.53 8.94
N ASN A 5 -55.30 -4.98 10.10
CA ASN A 5 -53.88 -5.32 10.24
C ASN A 5 -53.62 -6.59 11.08
N LYS A 6 -54.22 -7.73 10.73
CA LYS A 6 -53.90 -9.02 11.37
C LYS A 6 -53.41 -10.13 10.42
N ARG A 7 -53.29 -9.89 9.12
CA ARG A 7 -52.72 -10.87 8.16
C ARG A 7 -51.30 -10.58 7.70
N VAL A 8 -50.84 -9.32 7.78
CA VAL A 8 -49.46 -8.95 7.40
C VAL A 8 -48.44 -9.40 8.46
N SER A 9 -48.89 -9.65 9.70
CA SER A 9 -48.02 -9.94 10.84
C SER A 9 -47.54 -11.40 10.95
N ARG A 10 -48.06 -12.34 10.13
CA ARG A 10 -47.75 -13.78 10.28
C ARG A 10 -46.38 -14.17 9.70
N ASN A 11 -45.87 -13.40 8.74
CA ASN A 11 -44.60 -13.66 8.04
C ASN A 11 -43.57 -12.53 8.21
N VAL A 12 -43.76 -11.65 9.20
CA VAL A 12 -42.76 -10.65 9.59
C VAL A 12 -41.39 -11.26 9.88
N PRO A 13 -41.25 -12.41 10.58
CA PRO A 13 -39.93 -12.99 10.80
C PRO A 13 -39.23 -13.39 9.49
N LEU A 14 -39.95 -13.92 8.50
CA LEU A 14 -39.37 -14.25 7.19
C LEU A 14 -38.90 -13.01 6.42
N LYS A 15 -39.63 -11.90 6.52
CA LYS A 15 -39.22 -10.63 5.89
C LYS A 15 -37.95 -10.07 6.53
N VAL A 16 -37.84 -10.14 7.85
CA VAL A 16 -36.65 -9.70 8.58
C VAL A 16 -35.44 -10.57 8.24
N ILE A 17 -35.61 -11.88 8.13
CA ILE A 17 -34.54 -12.81 7.71
C ILE A 17 -34.08 -12.49 6.28
N SER A 18 -35.00 -12.24 5.36
CA SER A 18 -34.65 -11.85 3.98
C SER A 18 -33.89 -10.52 3.93
N LEU A 19 -34.26 -9.54 4.76
CA LEU A 19 -33.57 -8.25 4.86
C LEU A 19 -32.17 -8.42 5.46
N LEU A 20 -32.04 -9.23 6.52
CA LEU A 20 -30.77 -9.55 7.15
C LEU A 20 -29.83 -10.24 6.15
N LEU A 21 -30.30 -11.27 5.46
CA LEU A 21 -29.54 -11.99 4.44
C LEU A 21 -29.08 -11.07 3.31
N GLY A 22 -29.95 -10.20 2.80
CA GLY A 22 -29.58 -9.21 1.80
C GLY A 22 -28.50 -8.25 2.31
N TYR A 23 -28.62 -7.80 3.57
CA TYR A 23 -27.64 -6.92 4.19
C TYR A 23 -26.29 -7.60 4.44
N THR A 24 -26.26 -8.84 4.94
CA THR A 24 -25.00 -9.59 5.11
C THR A 24 -24.33 -9.85 3.78
N PHE A 25 -25.10 -10.20 2.75
CA PHE A 25 -24.55 -10.40 1.41
C PHE A 25 -23.98 -9.10 0.85
N TRP A 26 -24.72 -8.00 0.94
CA TRP A 26 -24.22 -6.67 0.56
C TRP A 26 -22.93 -6.31 1.31
N TYR A 27 -22.90 -6.56 2.61
CA TYR A 27 -21.74 -6.26 3.45
C TYR A 27 -20.52 -7.10 3.09
N ILE A 28 -20.68 -8.41 2.87
CA ILE A 28 -19.58 -9.33 2.50
C ILE A 28 -19.01 -8.97 1.12
N PHE A 29 -19.89 -8.77 0.14
CA PHE A 29 -19.46 -8.50 -1.23
C PHE A 29 -18.96 -7.06 -1.43
N GLY A 30 -19.47 -6.09 -0.68
CA GLY A 30 -19.07 -4.68 -0.79
C GLY A 30 -17.71 -4.34 -0.16
N ASN A 31 -17.11 -5.23 0.65
CA ASN A 31 -15.87 -4.94 1.38
C ASN A 31 -14.59 -5.51 0.73
N SER A 32 -14.67 -6.25 -0.37
CA SER A 32 -13.53 -6.96 -0.97
C SER A 32 -12.65 -6.09 -1.89
N HIS A 33 -12.70 -4.77 -1.77
CA HIS A 33 -11.93 -3.88 -2.64
C HIS A 33 -10.49 -3.73 -2.15
N THR A 34 -9.58 -4.50 -2.75
CA THR A 34 -8.16 -4.17 -2.75
C THR A 34 -7.97 -2.86 -3.52
N THR A 35 -7.47 -1.84 -2.85
CA THR A 35 -7.25 -0.53 -3.46
C THR A 35 -5.78 -0.38 -3.80
N THR A 36 -5.47 0.20 -4.96
CA THR A 36 -4.10 0.55 -5.34
C THR A 36 -3.87 2.04 -5.18
N ALA A 37 -2.76 2.45 -4.57
CA ALA A 37 -2.39 3.85 -4.39
C ALA A 37 -0.96 4.11 -4.87
N TRP A 38 -0.73 5.28 -5.48
CA TRP A 38 0.60 5.78 -5.77
C TRP A 38 1.08 6.63 -4.61
N ILE A 39 2.29 6.36 -4.15
CA ILE A 39 2.93 7.09 -3.06
C ILE A 39 4.35 7.46 -3.49
N THR A 40 4.79 8.67 -3.14
CA THR A 40 6.14 9.14 -3.44
C THR A 40 6.93 9.14 -2.15
N ILE A 41 8.04 8.40 -2.14
CA ILE A 41 8.87 8.20 -0.97
C ILE A 41 10.32 8.60 -1.27
N PRO A 42 11.02 9.19 -0.30
CA PRO A 42 12.41 9.59 -0.46
C PRO A 42 13.35 8.38 -0.49
N LEU A 43 14.47 8.54 -1.20
CA LEU A 43 15.57 7.57 -1.24
C LEU A 43 16.63 7.97 -0.20
N CYS A 44 16.85 7.10 0.79
CA CYS A 44 17.82 7.32 1.86
C CYS A 44 19.00 6.37 1.74
N PHE A 45 20.20 6.94 1.73
CA PHE A 45 21.45 6.17 1.70
C PHE A 45 22.08 6.16 3.09
N TYR A 46 22.49 4.98 3.53
CA TYR A 46 23.25 4.81 4.76
C TYR A 46 24.59 4.11 4.47
N ASN A 47 25.55 4.30 5.37
CA ASN A 47 26.91 3.77 5.25
C ASN A 47 27.67 4.24 3.99
N VAL A 48 27.56 5.53 3.67
CA VAL A 48 28.27 6.13 2.53
C VAL A 48 29.77 6.24 2.86
N PRO A 49 30.67 5.67 2.03
CA PRO A 49 32.11 5.77 2.26
C PRO A 49 32.55 7.23 2.29
N SER A 50 33.35 7.61 3.29
CA SER A 50 33.99 8.92 3.37
C SER A 50 34.76 9.18 2.07
N LEU A 51 34.49 10.31 1.40
CA LEU A 51 34.99 10.71 0.06
C LEU A 51 34.17 10.27 -1.15
N THR A 52 32.88 9.91 -0.99
CA THR A 52 32.02 9.59 -2.14
C THR A 52 30.78 10.48 -2.19
N THR A 53 30.44 10.99 -3.38
CA THR A 53 29.18 11.69 -3.67
C THR A 53 28.22 10.73 -4.35
N VAL A 54 27.00 10.61 -3.82
CA VAL A 54 25.93 9.79 -4.38
C VAL A 54 25.04 10.67 -5.23
N ARG A 55 24.94 10.39 -6.53
CA ARG A 55 23.91 10.97 -7.41
C ARG A 55 22.81 9.96 -7.64
N ALA A 56 21.60 10.31 -7.20
CA ALA A 56 20.41 9.49 -7.33
C ALA A 56 19.16 10.39 -7.43
N PRO A 57 18.03 9.87 -7.95
CA PRO A 57 16.76 10.56 -7.83
C PRO A 57 16.36 10.67 -6.35
N GLU A 58 16.00 11.89 -5.92
CA GLU A 58 15.60 12.16 -4.53
C GLU A 58 14.30 11.45 -4.14
N MET A 59 13.40 11.31 -5.11
CA MET A 59 12.05 10.77 -4.92
C MET A 59 11.76 9.63 -5.88
N VAL A 60 11.14 8.57 -5.36
CA VAL A 60 10.67 7.42 -6.14
C VAL A 60 9.18 7.23 -5.90
N SER A 61 8.43 7.02 -6.98
CA SER A 61 7.00 6.76 -6.90
C SER A 61 6.75 5.25 -6.88
N VAL A 62 6.16 4.75 -5.81
CA VAL A 62 5.80 3.34 -5.66
C VAL A 62 4.28 3.17 -5.65
N LYS A 63 3.80 2.18 -6.40
CA LYS A 63 2.41 1.75 -6.42
C LYS A 63 2.25 0.59 -5.46
N ILE A 64 1.43 0.79 -4.45
CA ILE A 64 1.13 -0.19 -3.42
C ILE A 64 -0.32 -0.65 -3.52
N ALA A 65 -0.59 -1.91 -3.18
CA ALA A 65 -1.93 -2.47 -3.10
C ALA A 65 -2.18 -3.06 -1.73
N GLY A 66 -3.33 -2.73 -1.14
CA GLY A 66 -3.71 -3.24 0.17
C GLY A 66 -5.20 -3.07 0.44
N LYS A 67 -5.63 -3.55 1.60
CA LYS A 67 -6.97 -3.23 2.12
C LYS A 67 -7.03 -1.74 2.41
N ARG A 68 -8.19 -1.13 2.19
CA ARG A 68 -8.40 0.31 2.44
C ARG A 68 -8.07 0.73 3.88
N SER A 69 -8.37 -0.14 4.85
CA SER A 69 -7.99 0.07 6.26
C SER A 69 -6.47 0.07 6.45
N SER A 70 -5.75 -0.89 5.87
CA SER A 70 -4.29 -0.98 5.94
C SER A 70 -3.60 0.23 5.30
N LEU A 71 -4.07 0.67 4.13
CA LEU A 71 -3.53 1.86 3.47
C LEU A 71 -3.76 3.14 4.29
N ARG A 72 -4.85 3.22 5.05
CA ARG A 72 -5.16 4.36 5.91
C ARG A 72 -4.36 4.37 7.22
N MET A 73 -3.99 3.19 7.72
CA MET A 73 -3.12 3.05 8.89
C MET A 73 -1.64 3.24 8.55
N LEU A 74 -1.27 3.08 7.28
CA LEU A 74 0.10 3.29 6.83
C LEU A 74 0.43 4.79 6.83
N ASP A 75 1.40 5.19 7.65
CA ASP A 75 1.95 6.54 7.53
C ASP A 75 2.84 6.62 6.30
N THR A 76 2.33 7.30 5.28
CA THR A 76 3.03 7.43 4.00
C THR A 76 4.25 8.35 4.10
N LYS A 77 4.34 9.19 5.14
CA LYS A 77 5.43 10.15 5.33
C LYS A 77 6.64 9.53 6.02
N GLU A 78 6.44 8.47 6.81
CA GLU A 78 7.52 7.74 7.48
C GLU A 78 8.18 6.68 6.58
N LEU A 79 7.58 6.38 5.43
CA LEU A 79 8.15 5.45 4.46
C LEU A 79 9.35 6.08 3.74
N ALA A 80 10.49 5.39 3.78
CA ALA A 80 11.67 5.72 3.02
C ALA A 80 12.33 4.47 2.47
N ILE A 81 12.91 4.55 1.28
CA ILE A 81 13.69 3.46 0.70
C ILE A 81 15.10 3.55 1.30
N HIS A 82 15.52 2.51 2.02
CA HIS A 82 16.83 2.44 2.64
C HIS A 82 17.79 1.64 1.78
N VAL A 83 18.84 2.29 1.29
CA VAL A 83 19.87 1.67 0.44
C VAL A 83 21.22 1.72 1.13
N ASN A 84 21.87 0.55 1.25
CA ASN A 84 23.22 0.47 1.77
C ASN A 84 24.23 0.89 0.70
N ALA A 85 24.87 2.03 0.89
CA ALA A 85 25.84 2.56 -0.05
C ALA A 85 27.19 1.83 -0.03
N ALA A 86 27.49 1.03 1.00
CA ALA A 86 28.75 0.29 1.07
C ALA A 86 28.80 -0.94 0.16
N HIS A 87 27.64 -1.48 -0.22
CA HIS A 87 27.55 -2.57 -1.21
C HIS A 87 27.56 -2.07 -2.65
N LEU A 88 27.44 -0.76 -2.86
CA LEU A 88 27.42 -0.17 -4.19
C LEU A 88 28.85 0.02 -4.69
N GLN A 89 29.08 -0.37 -5.94
CA GLN A 89 30.39 -0.21 -6.58
C GLN A 89 30.60 1.24 -7.04
N GLN A 90 31.84 1.65 -7.24
CA GLN A 90 32.12 2.96 -7.82
C GLN A 90 31.57 3.01 -9.27
N GLY A 91 30.83 4.06 -9.63
CA GLY A 91 30.17 4.19 -10.94
C GLY A 91 28.66 3.95 -10.91
N LYS A 92 28.08 3.53 -12.04
CA LYS A 92 26.63 3.32 -12.23
C LYS A 92 26.18 1.99 -11.62
N ASN A 93 25.32 2.05 -10.61
CA ASN A 93 24.66 0.88 -10.04
C ASN A 93 23.17 0.94 -10.34
N LEU A 94 22.59 -0.22 -10.67
CA LEU A 94 21.16 -0.38 -10.77
C LEU A 94 20.61 -0.74 -9.39
N LEU A 95 19.69 0.07 -8.88
CA LEU A 95 18.99 -0.24 -7.64
C LEU A 95 17.75 -1.09 -7.92
N THR A 96 17.66 -2.26 -7.29
CA THR A 96 16.42 -3.04 -7.24
C THR A 96 15.65 -2.68 -5.98
N ILE A 97 14.45 -2.13 -6.16
CA ILE A 97 13.58 -1.76 -5.04
C ILE A 97 12.76 -2.99 -4.65
N THR A 98 12.89 -3.42 -3.39
CA THR A 98 12.13 -4.54 -2.82
C THR A 98 11.22 -4.05 -1.69
N PRO A 99 10.14 -4.79 -1.36
CA PRO A 99 9.25 -4.41 -0.25
C PRO A 99 10.00 -4.26 1.09
N GLU A 100 11.06 -5.05 1.28
CA GLU A 100 11.92 -5.04 2.46
C GLU A 100 12.68 -3.72 2.60
N THR A 101 13.16 -3.14 1.49
CA THR A 101 13.89 -1.85 1.50
C THR A 101 13.02 -0.66 1.88
N ILE A 102 11.70 -0.77 1.73
CA ILE A 102 10.71 0.28 2.04
C ILE A 102 10.04 0.01 3.41
N PHE A 103 10.40 -1.08 4.10
CA PHE A 103 9.75 -1.50 5.35
C PHE A 103 8.22 -1.56 5.27
N LEU A 104 7.69 -2.06 4.13
CA LEU A 104 6.23 -2.23 4.00
C LEU A 104 5.71 -3.32 4.94
N PRO A 105 4.57 -3.09 5.62
CA PRO A 105 3.91 -4.15 6.38
C PRO A 105 3.36 -5.24 5.45
N GLU A 106 3.33 -6.49 5.91
CA GLU A 106 2.88 -7.65 5.10
C GLU A 106 1.47 -7.51 4.51
N SER A 107 0.62 -6.69 5.13
CA SER A 107 -0.73 -6.41 4.63
C SER A 107 -0.77 -5.57 3.34
N ILE A 108 0.38 -5.05 2.89
CA ILE A 108 0.53 -4.16 1.74
C ILE A 108 1.53 -4.77 0.76
N LYS A 109 1.11 -4.91 -0.50
CA LYS A 109 1.94 -5.45 -1.57
C LYS A 109 2.47 -4.32 -2.45
N LEU A 110 3.76 -4.35 -2.74
CA LEU A 110 4.35 -3.53 -3.79
C LEU A 110 3.89 -4.08 -5.15
N VAL A 111 3.21 -3.25 -5.95
CA VAL A 111 2.71 -3.64 -7.28
C VAL A 111 3.66 -3.17 -8.37
N HIS A 112 4.14 -1.93 -8.25
CA HIS A 112 4.99 -1.30 -9.24
C HIS A 112 5.83 -0.21 -8.57
N TYR A 113 6.97 0.14 -9.14
CA TYR A 113 7.73 1.32 -8.75
C TYR A 113 8.25 2.04 -10.00
N SER A 114 8.38 3.36 -9.91
CA SER A 114 8.84 4.23 -10.99
C SER A 114 9.85 5.24 -10.43
N PRO A 115 11.06 5.31 -11.00
CA PRO A 115 11.54 4.57 -12.18
C PRO A 115 11.82 3.09 -11.89
N SER A 116 11.62 2.20 -12.89
CA SER A 116 11.77 0.75 -12.73
C SER A 116 13.21 0.28 -12.47
N ASN A 117 14.19 1.17 -12.66
CA ASN A 117 15.60 0.95 -12.35
C ASN A 117 16.27 2.32 -12.11
N PRO A 118 16.18 2.88 -10.89
CA PRO A 118 16.92 4.10 -10.59
C PRO A 118 18.42 3.81 -10.70
N ILE A 119 19.09 4.53 -11.60
CA ILE A 119 20.54 4.48 -11.73
C ILE A 119 21.10 5.37 -10.62
N VAL A 120 21.99 4.80 -9.81
CA VAL A 120 22.74 5.53 -8.80
C VAL A 120 24.20 5.56 -9.18
N GLU A 121 24.75 6.77 -9.23
CA GLU A 121 26.16 6.99 -9.53
C GLU A 121 26.92 7.34 -8.27
N LEU A 122 27.94 6.53 -7.94
CA LEU A 122 28.91 6.83 -6.90
C LEU A 122 30.16 7.44 -7.51
N ILE A 123 30.36 8.72 -7.20
CA ILE A 123 31.49 9.51 -7.66
C ILE A 123 32.46 9.65 -6.49
N LYS A 124 33.64 9.04 -6.60
CA LYS A 124 34.74 9.26 -5.66
C LYS A 124 35.24 10.70 -5.83
N LYS A 125 35.33 11.43 -4.71
CA LYS A 125 35.83 12.80 -4.65
C LYS A 125 37.34 12.84 -4.79
#